data_AF-A0A932JNY8-F1
#
_entry.id   AF-A0A932JNY8-F1
#
_cell.length_a   1.000
_cell.length_b   1.000
_cell.length_c   1.000
_cell.angle_alpha   90.00
_cell.angle_beta   90.00
_cell.angle_gamma   90.00
#
_symmetry.space_group_name_H-M   'P 1'
#
loop_
_entity.id
_entity.type
_entity.pdbx_description
1 polymer ?
#
loop_
_entity_poly.entity_id
_entity_poly.type
_entity_poly.pdbx_seq_one_letter_code
_entity_poly.pdbx_strand_id
1 'polypeptide(L)'
;MKLDEAGRQRVAEAVRKAEAGLTAEIVPCVFDQSSPYPETFWGGAAAGMALAAAALILLDLARPVWLPLSKLLMLVPAAGAAGAALGCWCAPFKRALIGGPRMQEAVARRAKEVFFD
;
A
#
# COMPACT_ATOMS: atom_id res chain seq x y z
N MET A 1 -6.52 14.45 -4.02
CA MET A 1 -7.83 14.28 -3.36
C MET A 1 -8.06 15.49 -2.48
N LYS A 2 -9.16 16.22 -2.66
CA LYS A 2 -9.50 17.35 -1.76
C LYS A 2 -10.26 16.78 -0.57
N LEU A 3 -9.85 17.16 0.63
CA LEU A 3 -10.63 16.88 1.84
C LEU A 3 -12.02 17.52 1.65
N ASP A 4 -13.07 16.74 1.84
CA ASP A 4 -14.44 17.22 1.78
C ASP A 4 -14.71 18.21 2.93
N GLU A 5 -15.79 18.98 2.83
CA GLU A 5 -16.06 20.03 3.81
C GLU A 5 -16.28 19.45 5.22
N ALA A 6 -16.96 18.30 5.31
CA ALA A 6 -17.12 17.57 6.56
C ALA A 6 -15.79 17.07 7.13
N GLY A 7 -14.87 16.59 6.28
CA GLY A 7 -13.51 16.21 6.68
C GLY A 7 -12.72 17.41 7.19
N ARG A 8 -12.82 18.57 6.51
CA ARG A 8 -12.16 19.81 6.93
C ARG A 8 -12.63 20.27 8.30
N GLN A 9 -13.94 20.24 8.53
CA GLN A 9 -14.51 20.60 9.83
C GLN A 9 -14.04 19.66 10.94
N ARG A 10 -14.02 18.34 10.68
CA ARG A 10 -13.51 17.35 11.65
C ARG A 10 -12.04 17.56 12.00
N VAL A 11 -11.19 17.86 11.01
CA VAL A 11 -9.77 18.16 11.26
C VAL A 11 -9.64 19.45 12.07
N ALA A 12 -10.37 20.51 11.71
CA ALA A 12 -10.33 21.77 12.43
C ALA A 12 -10.82 21.65 13.89
N GLU A 13 -11.87 20.86 14.14
CA GLU A 13 -12.34 20.54 15.50
C GLU A 13 -11.29 19.78 16.32
N ALA A 14 -10.66 18.76 15.72
CA ALA A 14 -9.62 17.99 16.36
C ALA A 14 -8.41 18.86 16.73
N VAL A 15 -8.02 19.77 15.84
CA VAL A 15 -6.94 20.74 16.07
C VAL A 15 -7.30 21.67 17.22
N ARG A 16 -8.47 22.33 17.18
CA ARG A 16 -8.92 23.23 18.27
C ARG A 16 -8.96 22.52 19.62
N LYS A 17 -9.42 21.27 19.64
CA LYS A 17 -9.48 20.46 20.87
C LYS A 17 -8.08 20.14 21.41
N ALA A 18 -7.11 19.87 20.55
CA ALA A 18 -5.72 19.63 20.95
C ALA A 18 -5.05 20.93 21.43
N GLU A 19 -5.26 22.04 20.72
CA GLU A 19 -4.70 23.35 21.06
C GLU A 19 -5.27 23.94 22.35
N ALA A 20 -6.50 23.60 22.74
CA ALA A 20 -7.09 24.10 23.99
C ALA A 20 -6.26 23.80 25.25
N GLY A 21 -5.39 22.79 25.22
CA GLY A 21 -4.46 22.46 26.29
C GLY A 21 -3.00 22.81 26.01
N LEU A 22 -2.70 23.50 24.91
CA LEU A 22 -1.34 23.74 24.42
C LEU A 22 -1.12 25.23 24.13
N THR A 23 0.07 25.74 24.42
CA THR A 23 0.49 27.11 24.05
C THR A 23 1.05 27.19 22.62
N ALA A 24 0.79 26.16 21.80
CA ALA A 24 1.38 25.99 20.48
C ALA A 24 0.27 25.91 19.41
N GLU A 25 0.58 26.45 18.23
CA GLU A 25 -0.26 26.35 17.04
C GLU A 25 0.03 25.03 16.31
N ILE A 26 -1.02 24.32 15.92
CA ILE A 26 -0.97 23.07 15.17
C ILE A 26 -1.39 23.35 13.72
N VAL A 27 -0.45 23.18 12.78
CA VAL A 27 -0.69 23.36 11.34
C VAL A 27 -0.86 21.99 10.66
N PRO A 28 -2.10 21.53 10.34
CA PRO A 28 -2.30 20.26 9.67
C PRO A 28 -2.02 20.35 8.16
N CYS A 29 -1.27 19.39 7.61
CA CYS A 29 -1.09 19.22 6.17
C CYS A 29 -1.65 17.87 5.71
N VAL A 30 -2.42 17.88 4.62
CA VAL A 30 -3.02 16.68 4.03
C VAL A 30 -2.43 16.43 2.65
N PHE A 31 -1.88 15.24 2.45
CA PHE A 31 -1.31 14.79 1.18
C PHE A 31 -2.02 13.52 0.73
N ASP A 32 -2.09 13.31 -0.58
CA ASP A 32 -2.63 12.08 -1.15
C ASP A 32 -1.75 10.86 -0.81
N GLN A 33 -0.43 11.07 -0.80
CA GLN A 33 0.54 10.01 -0.53
C GLN A 33 1.84 10.61 0.02
N SER A 34 2.39 10.03 1.09
CA SER A 34 3.62 10.52 1.72
C SER A 34 4.91 10.06 1.02
N SER A 35 4.84 9.01 0.18
CA SER A 35 5.99 8.44 -0.55
C SER A 35 5.50 7.50 -1.66
N PRO A 36 6.14 7.41 -2.84
CA PRO A 36 5.66 6.59 -3.97
C PRO A 36 5.69 5.07 -3.76
N TYR A 37 6.38 4.55 -2.74
CA TYR A 37 6.50 3.12 -2.38
C TYR A 37 6.79 2.17 -3.56
N PRO A 38 7.95 2.30 -4.24
CA PRO A 38 8.33 1.41 -5.34
C PRO A 38 8.41 -0.07 -4.93
N GLU A 39 8.65 -0.36 -3.65
CA GLU A 39 8.67 -1.71 -3.09
C GLU A 39 7.34 -2.47 -3.26
N THR A 40 6.21 -1.75 -3.40
CA THR A 40 4.89 -2.38 -3.59
C THR A 40 4.74 -3.09 -4.93
N PHE A 41 5.44 -2.62 -5.96
CA PHE A 41 5.42 -3.26 -7.28
C PHE A 41 6.02 -4.66 -7.20
N TRP A 42 7.25 -4.75 -6.67
CA TRP A 42 7.97 -6.02 -6.54
C TRP A 42 7.34 -6.93 -5.49
N GLY A 43 6.87 -6.37 -4.37
CA GLY A 43 6.13 -7.12 -3.35
C GLY A 43 4.84 -7.73 -3.90
N GLY A 44 4.09 -6.95 -4.68
CA GLY A 44 2.89 -7.43 -5.38
C GLY A 44 3.22 -8.51 -6.41
N ALA A 45 4.28 -8.34 -7.19
CA ALA A 45 4.72 -9.34 -8.15
C ALA A 45 5.08 -10.68 -7.48
N ALA A 46 5.88 -10.63 -6.41
CA ALA A 46 6.27 -11.80 -5.64
C ALA A 46 5.05 -12.50 -5.03
N ALA A 47 4.12 -11.74 -4.44
CA ALA A 47 2.90 -12.30 -3.87
C ALA A 47 2.02 -12.99 -4.94
N GLY A 48 1.86 -12.38 -6.12
CA GLY A 48 1.12 -12.97 -7.23
C GLY A 48 1.73 -14.28 -7.72
N MET A 49 3.05 -14.32 -7.89
CA MET A 49 3.76 -15.55 -8.27
C MET A 49 3.65 -16.64 -7.19
N ALA A 50 3.84 -16.28 -5.92
CA ALA A 50 3.75 -17.21 -4.80
C ALA A 50 2.34 -17.82 -4.68
N LEU A 51 1.29 -17.01 -4.82
CA LEU A 51 -0.09 -17.49 -4.82
C LEU A 51 -0.38 -18.43 -5.98
N ALA A 52 0.08 -18.10 -7.19
CA ALA A 52 -0.09 -18.98 -8.35
C ALA A 52 0.65 -20.31 -8.17
N ALA A 53 1.89 -20.28 -7.68
CA ALA A 53 2.65 -21.49 -7.40
C ALA A 53 1.98 -22.35 -6.32
N ALA A 54 1.53 -21.74 -5.22
CA ALA A 54 0.82 -22.44 -4.16
C ALA A 54 -0.49 -23.08 -4.66
N ALA A 55 -1.26 -22.36 -5.49
CA ALA A 55 -2.48 -22.88 -6.09
C ALA A 55 -2.21 -24.08 -7.01
N LEU A 56 -1.15 -24.02 -7.83
CA LEU A 56 -0.75 -25.12 -8.70
C LEU A 56 -0.35 -26.37 -7.89
N ILE A 57 0.43 -26.19 -6.81
CA ILE A 57 0.83 -27.30 -5.93
C ILE A 57 -0.40 -27.93 -5.26
N LEU A 58 -1.32 -27.11 -4.73
CA LEU A 58 -2.54 -27.61 -4.10
C LEU A 58 -3.45 -28.34 -5.10
N LEU A 59 -3.55 -27.83 -6.32
CA LEU A 59 -4.30 -28.49 -7.39
C LEU A 59 -3.68 -29.83 -7.75
N ASP A 60 -2.36 -29.89 -7.93
CA ASP A 60 -1.62 -31.12 -8.25
C ASP A 60 -1.77 -32.19 -7.17
N LEU A 61 -1.75 -31.77 -5.90
CA LEU A 61 -1.98 -32.65 -4.76
C LEU A 61 -3.40 -33.24 -4.74
N ALA A 62 -4.40 -32.46 -5.17
CA ALA A 62 -5.80 -32.91 -5.22
C ALA A 62 -6.08 -33.79 -6.45
N ARG A 63 -5.50 -33.44 -7.60
CA ARG A 63 -5.58 -34.18 -8.86
C ARG A 63 -4.32 -33.90 -9.67
N PRO A 64 -3.67 -34.92 -10.25
CA PRO A 64 -2.43 -34.72 -10.99
C PRO A 64 -2.66 -33.73 -12.14
N VAL A 65 -2.01 -32.57 -12.06
CA VAL A 65 -2.13 -31.51 -13.04
C VAL A 65 -1.01 -31.67 -14.05
N TRP A 66 -1.32 -32.37 -15.14
CA TRP A 66 -0.42 -32.47 -16.28
C TRP A 66 -0.44 -31.18 -17.11
N LEU A 67 0.13 -30.11 -16.56
CA LEU A 67 0.31 -28.84 -17.25
C LEU A 67 1.61 -28.88 -18.07
N PRO A 68 1.55 -28.57 -19.39
CA PRO A 68 2.77 -28.41 -20.17
C PRO A 68 3.59 -27.23 -19.64
N LEU A 69 4.92 -27.38 -19.67
CA LEU A 69 5.87 -26.39 -19.16
C LEU A 69 5.64 -24.99 -19.74
N SER A 70 5.23 -24.89 -21.01
CA SER A 70 4.91 -23.62 -21.68
C SER A 70 3.78 -22.85 -21.00
N LYS A 71 2.73 -23.55 -20.52
CA LYS A 71 1.64 -22.91 -19.77
C LYS A 71 2.09 -22.44 -18.40
N LEU A 72 2.96 -23.20 -17.74
CA LEU A 72 3.50 -22.84 -16.43
C LEU A 72 4.39 -21.58 -16.52
N LEU A 73 5.22 -21.53 -17.57
CA LEU A 73 6.06 -20.37 -17.94
C LEU A 73 5.24 -19.11 -18.29
N MET A 74 4.00 -19.25 -18.74
CA MET A 74 3.12 -18.09 -18.97
C MET A 74 2.30 -17.72 -17.74
N LEU A 75 1.74 -18.71 -17.03
CA LEU A 75 0.79 -18.49 -15.96
C LEU A 75 1.43 -17.82 -14.73
N VAL A 76 2.60 -18.32 -14.29
CA VAL A 76 3.24 -17.79 -13.08
C VAL A 76 3.71 -16.34 -13.28
N PRO A 77 4.40 -15.97 -14.38
CA PRO A 77 4.72 -14.57 -14.64
C PRO A 77 3.49 -13.69 -14.89
N ALA A 78 2.44 -14.21 -15.53
CA ALA A 78 1.19 -13.45 -15.69
C ALA A 78 0.52 -13.15 -14.34
N ALA A 79 0.53 -14.11 -13.41
CA ALA A 79 0.06 -13.90 -12.04
C ALA A 79 0.94 -12.90 -11.28
N GLY A 80 2.27 -12.94 -11.50
CA GLY A 80 3.19 -11.92 -11.00
C GLY A 80 2.86 -10.52 -11.54
N ALA A 81 2.66 -10.38 -12.85
CA ALA A 81 2.29 -9.10 -13.45
C ALA A 81 0.95 -8.58 -12.91
N ALA A 82 -0.05 -9.45 -12.73
CA ALA A 82 -1.31 -9.09 -12.10
C ALA A 82 -1.13 -8.65 -10.64
N GLY A 83 -0.31 -9.37 -9.87
CA GLY A 83 0.03 -9.00 -8.50
C GLY A 83 0.76 -7.66 -8.40
N ALA A 84 1.67 -7.37 -9.34
CA ALA A 84 2.37 -6.09 -9.44
C ALA A 84 1.39 -4.95 -9.76
N ALA A 85 0.47 -5.16 -10.70
CA ALA A 85 -0.57 -4.21 -11.06
C ALA A 85 -1.51 -3.92 -9.89
N LEU A 86 -1.92 -4.95 -9.14
CA LEU A 86 -2.68 -4.78 -7.89
C LEU A 86 -1.88 -4.01 -6.84
N GLY A 87 -0.57 -4.29 -6.74
CA GLY A 87 0.39 -3.53 -5.94
C GLY A 87 0.47 -2.06 -6.32
N CYS A 88 0.15 -1.69 -7.58
CA CYS A 88 0.17 -0.31 -8.05
C CYS A 88 -1.20 0.40 -7.99
N TRP A 89 -2.32 -0.30 -8.06
CA TRP A 89 -3.63 0.35 -8.16
C TRP A 89 -4.53 0.16 -6.94
N CYS A 90 -4.35 -0.90 -6.16
CA CYS A 90 -5.23 -1.20 -5.03
C CYS A 90 -4.66 -0.66 -3.72
N ALA A 91 -5.21 0.46 -3.23
CA ALA A 91 -4.79 1.11 -1.98
C ALA A 91 -4.76 0.19 -0.73
N PRO A 92 -5.76 -0.69 -0.47
CA PRO A 92 -5.70 -1.59 0.68
C PRO A 92 -4.58 -2.64 0.53
N PHE A 93 -4.35 -3.12 -0.69
CA PHE A 93 -3.29 -4.09 -0.96
C PHE A 93 -1.90 -3.47 -0.81
N LYS A 94 -1.70 -2.24 -1.31
CA LYS A 94 -0.49 -1.44 -1.04
C LYS A 94 -0.20 -1.32 0.44
N ARG A 95 -1.22 -0.93 1.23
CA ARG A 95 -1.07 -0.75 2.69
C ARG A 95 -0.66 -2.03 3.39
N ALA A 96 -1.24 -3.17 2.98
CA ALA A 96 -0.86 -4.48 3.50
C ALA A 96 0.60 -4.84 3.16
N LEU A 97 1.05 -4.57 1.93
CA LEU A 97 2.42 -4.86 1.48
C LEU A 97 3.49 -3.98 2.12
N ILE A 98 3.22 -2.69 2.32
CA ILE A 98 4.20 -1.74 2.89
C ILE A 98 4.41 -1.98 4.39
N GLY A 99 3.32 -2.28 5.11
CA GLY A 99 3.32 -2.38 6.56
C GLY A 99 3.28 -1.01 7.27
N GLY A 100 2.72 -1.02 8.49
CA GLY A 100 2.52 0.19 9.30
C GLY A 100 3.79 0.97 9.63
N PRO A 101 4.89 0.35 10.10
CA PRO A 101 6.11 1.06 10.49
C PRO A 101 6.70 1.89 9.35
N ARG A 102 6.77 1.30 8.15
CA ARG A 102 7.31 1.95 6.95
C ARG A 102 6.46 3.14 6.51
N MET A 103 5.13 3.05 6.67
CA MET A 103 4.23 4.16 6.41
C MET A 103 4.47 5.32 7.40
N GLN A 104 4.67 5.01 8.69
CA GLN A 104 4.93 6.03 9.71
C GLN A 104 6.26 6.75 9.47
N GLU A 105 7.32 6.03 9.10
CA GLU A 105 8.60 6.63 8.72
C GLU A 105 8.46 7.59 7.54
N ALA A 106 7.70 7.19 6.51
CA ALA A 106 7.46 8.03 5.35
C ALA A 106 6.69 9.31 5.71
N VAL A 107 5.71 9.23 6.60
CA VAL A 107 4.99 10.40 7.14
C VAL A 107 5.93 11.29 7.93
N ALA A 108 6.75 10.73 8.83
CA ALA A 108 7.71 11.51 9.63
C ALA A 108 8.76 12.20 8.77
N ARG A 109 9.27 11.51 7.73
CA ARG A 109 10.19 12.12 6.76
C ARG A 109 9.51 13.25 6.00
N ARG A 110 8.28 13.06 5.53
CA ARG A 110 7.54 14.11 4.81
C ARG A 110 7.23 15.31 5.71
N ALA A 111 6.91 15.09 6.98
CA ALA A 111 6.72 16.17 7.94
C ALA A 111 8.01 16.99 8.10
N LYS A 112 9.18 16.34 8.16
CA LYS A 112 10.46 17.05 8.19
C LYS A 112 10.66 17.93 6.95
N GLU A 113 10.44 17.37 5.75
CA GLU A 113 10.55 18.09 4.47
C GLU A 113 9.57 19.29 4.33
N VAL A 114 8.46 19.32 5.07
CA VAL A 114 7.44 20.38 4.96
C VAL A 114 7.63 21.47 6.00
N PHE A 115 8.18 21.15 7.18
CA PHE A 115 8.25 22.07 8.31
C PHE A 115 9.66 22.52 8.69
N PHE A 116 10.71 21.81 8.26
CA PHE A 116 12.10 22.11 8.64
C PHE A 116 12.99 22.51 7.46
N ASP A 117 12.58 22.19 6.23
CA ASP A 117 13.16 22.69 4.97
C ASP A 117 12.26 23.79 4.38
#